data_AF-A0A178MSY0-F1
#
_entry.id   AF-A0A178MSY0-F1
#
_cell.length_a   1.000
_cell.length_b   1.000
_cell.length_c   1.000
_cell.angle_alpha   90.00
_cell.angle_beta   90.00
_cell.angle_gamma   90.00
#
_symmetry.space_group_name_H-M   'P 1'
#
loop_
_entity.id
_entity.type
_entity.pdbx_description
1 polymer ?
#
loop_
_entity_poly.entity_id
_entity_poly.type
_entity_poly.pdbx_seq_one_letter_code
_entity_poly.pdbx_strand_id
1 'polypeptide(L)'
;MDLDTLKAGGKAALARALAEIERHPDAPETVALLDQAYQAPTAHVVGMTGPPGVGKSTLMNALIGGWRKSGRRVACIAVDPSSRRSGGALLGDRTRLSTDPEDQGIFVRSMAARDRLGGLAGLTVSAMVLMRALYDIVLIETVGVGQSETDVAGVADTVLFCVQPGSGDSLQFMKAGIAEIPHVVVVTKADMEQAAQRARSDVLGALSLGGADGADGWTVPVLMVSSLRQDGLDQLIAAIDDHRAFLEGSGRLVDARHGQAALWLCEAVRERWGREGIRRAGDLSLPPGESPFSRLATVNTRLGCA
;
A
#
# COMPACT_ATOMS: atom_id res chain seq x y z
N MET A 1 0.22 -14.12 21.45
CA MET A 1 1.28 -14.18 20.43
C MET A 1 1.84 -12.78 20.34
N ASP A 2 3.13 -12.59 20.61
CA ASP A 2 3.78 -11.28 20.54
C ASP A 2 4.61 -11.13 19.27
N LEU A 3 5.12 -9.92 19.03
CA LEU A 3 5.87 -9.60 17.82
C LEU A 3 7.18 -10.39 17.71
N ASP A 4 7.85 -10.69 18.82
CA ASP A 4 9.11 -11.44 18.82
C ASP A 4 8.90 -12.92 18.48
N THR A 5 7.82 -13.52 18.97
CA THR A 5 7.39 -14.86 18.55
C THR A 5 7.12 -14.92 17.04
N LEU A 6 6.55 -13.85 16.46
CA LEU A 6 6.32 -13.78 15.01
C LEU A 6 7.61 -13.68 14.21
N LYS A 7 8.58 -12.89 14.68
CA LYS A 7 9.91 -12.80 14.03
C LYS A 7 10.60 -14.17 13.99
N ALA A 8 10.52 -14.95 15.07
CA ALA A 8 11.11 -16.29 15.15
C ALA A 8 10.31 -17.35 14.36
N GLY A 9 9.00 -17.21 14.26
CA GLY A 9 8.10 -18.22 13.69
C GLY A 9 7.94 -18.19 12.16
N GLY A 10 8.56 -17.23 11.47
CA GLY A 10 8.60 -17.14 10.01
C GLY A 10 7.22 -17.03 9.33
N LYS A 11 7.13 -17.46 8.06
CA LYS A 11 5.91 -17.31 7.24
C LYS A 11 4.67 -17.95 7.86
N ALA A 12 4.83 -19.14 8.46
CA ALA A 12 3.71 -19.88 9.03
C ALA A 12 3.11 -19.17 10.25
N ALA A 13 3.93 -18.57 11.10
CA ALA A 13 3.45 -17.79 12.24
C ALA A 13 2.73 -16.52 11.79
N LEU A 14 3.29 -15.79 10.80
CA LEU A 14 2.63 -14.63 10.21
C LEU A 14 1.28 -14.98 9.58
N ALA A 15 1.20 -16.07 8.81
CA ALA A 15 -0.05 -16.50 8.19
C ALA A 15 -1.13 -16.83 9.24
N ARG A 16 -0.76 -17.47 10.35
CA ARG A 16 -1.68 -17.75 11.47
C ARG A 16 -2.12 -16.47 12.17
N ALA A 17 -1.21 -15.54 12.45
CA ALA A 17 -1.57 -14.25 13.06
C ALA A 17 -2.54 -13.45 12.17
N LEU A 18 -2.29 -13.39 10.86
CA LEU A 18 -3.22 -12.72 9.93
C LEU A 18 -4.60 -13.38 9.90
N ALA A 19 -4.67 -14.71 9.96
CA ALA A 19 -5.94 -15.42 10.06
C ALA A 19 -6.65 -15.17 11.41
N GLU A 20 -5.90 -14.99 12.49
CA GLU A 20 -6.45 -14.64 13.80
C GLU A 20 -7.02 -13.22 13.82
N ILE A 21 -6.26 -12.26 13.28
CA ILE A 21 -6.70 -10.86 13.11
C ILE A 21 -7.99 -10.81 12.28
N GLU A 22 -8.08 -11.62 11.23
CA GLU A 22 -9.28 -11.68 10.39
C GLU A 22 -10.49 -12.27 11.14
N ARG A 23 -10.29 -13.25 12.01
CA ARG A 23 -11.38 -13.88 12.78
C ARG A 23 -11.83 -13.06 13.97
N HIS A 24 -10.88 -12.44 14.67
CA HIS A 24 -11.11 -11.70 15.90
C HIS A 24 -10.38 -10.34 15.86
N PRO A 25 -10.83 -9.41 15.00
CA PRO A 25 -10.16 -8.13 14.77
C PRO A 25 -10.15 -7.20 15.99
N ASP A 26 -11.14 -7.35 16.88
CA ASP A 26 -11.29 -6.53 18.09
C ASP A 26 -10.78 -7.21 19.37
N ALA A 27 -10.26 -8.44 19.27
CA ALA A 27 -9.81 -9.15 20.47
C ALA A 27 -8.63 -8.40 21.13
N PRO A 28 -8.56 -8.35 22.48
CA PRO A 28 -7.49 -7.64 23.18
C PRO A 28 -6.08 -8.07 22.75
N GLU A 29 -5.88 -9.36 22.51
CA GLU A 29 -4.61 -9.92 22.00
C GLU A 29 -4.28 -9.48 20.57
N THR A 30 -5.29 -9.30 19.71
CA THR A 30 -5.12 -8.76 18.36
C THR A 30 -4.70 -7.29 18.42
N VAL A 31 -5.41 -6.49 19.23
CA VAL A 31 -5.11 -5.07 19.43
C VAL A 31 -3.69 -4.89 19.99
N ALA A 32 -3.33 -5.65 21.04
CA ALA A 32 -2.01 -5.58 21.63
C ALA A 32 -0.89 -5.95 20.65
N LEU A 33 -1.10 -6.95 19.78
CA LEU A 33 -0.13 -7.32 18.76
C LEU A 33 0.03 -6.22 17.71
N LEU A 34 -1.08 -5.63 17.25
CA LEU A 34 -1.06 -4.55 16.26
C LEU A 34 -0.44 -3.28 16.83
N ASP A 35 -0.64 -2.98 18.11
CA ASP A 35 0.03 -1.89 18.82
C ASP A 35 1.54 -2.10 18.84
N GLN A 36 2.01 -3.30 19.23
CA GLN A 36 3.45 -3.62 19.20
C GLN A 36 4.04 -3.46 17.79
N ALA A 37 3.34 -3.94 16.77
CA ALA A 37 3.78 -3.81 15.38
C ALA A 37 3.77 -2.35 14.90
N TYR A 38 2.77 -1.55 15.30
CA TYR A 38 2.69 -0.13 14.96
C TYR A 38 3.86 0.66 15.53
N GLN A 39 4.30 0.33 16.75
CA GLN A 39 5.42 0.99 17.44
C GLN A 39 6.81 0.53 16.97
N ALA A 40 6.90 -0.56 16.21
CA ALA A 40 8.16 -1.11 15.72
C ALA A 40 8.23 -1.18 14.18
N PRO A 41 7.93 -0.10 13.44
CA PRO A 41 7.93 -0.15 11.98
C PRO A 41 9.37 -0.27 11.45
N THR A 42 9.61 -1.25 10.58
CA THR A 42 10.93 -1.50 9.96
C THR A 42 10.88 -1.28 8.45
N ALA A 43 9.84 -1.80 7.80
CA ALA A 43 9.75 -1.81 6.35
C ALA A 43 9.46 -0.42 5.77
N HIS A 44 9.90 -0.23 4.54
CA HIS A 44 9.35 0.80 3.66
C HIS A 44 8.10 0.24 2.96
N VAL A 45 6.98 0.94 3.06
CA VAL A 45 5.71 0.54 2.44
C VAL A 45 5.59 1.22 1.08
N VAL A 46 5.59 0.42 0.02
CA VAL A 46 5.46 0.88 -1.36
C VAL A 46 4.08 0.48 -1.87
N GLY A 47 3.28 1.46 -2.26
CA GLY A 47 2.00 1.28 -2.91
C GLY A 47 2.16 1.34 -4.42
N MET A 48 1.45 0.51 -5.16
CA MET A 48 1.45 0.50 -6.61
C MET A 48 0.01 0.52 -7.13
N THR A 49 -0.27 1.50 -7.98
CA THR A 49 -1.59 1.74 -8.56
C THR A 49 -1.48 2.10 -10.04
N GLY A 50 -2.61 2.14 -10.75
CA GLY A 50 -2.68 2.41 -12.19
C GLY A 50 -3.74 1.54 -12.87
N PRO A 51 -4.08 1.86 -14.14
CA PRO A 51 -5.22 1.25 -14.83
C PRO A 51 -5.07 -0.27 -15.02
N PRO A 52 -6.16 -0.98 -15.36
CA PRO A 52 -6.10 -2.41 -15.62
C PRO A 52 -5.18 -2.70 -16.81
N GLY A 53 -4.45 -3.81 -16.77
CA GLY A 53 -3.58 -4.23 -17.89
C GLY A 53 -2.30 -3.42 -18.07
N VAL A 54 -2.04 -2.41 -17.23
CA VAL A 54 -0.81 -1.62 -17.24
C VAL A 54 0.45 -2.45 -16.93
N GLY A 55 0.29 -3.63 -16.33
CA GLY A 55 1.39 -4.53 -16.00
C GLY A 55 1.89 -4.45 -14.55
N LYS A 56 1.04 -3.98 -13.62
CA LYS A 56 1.35 -3.90 -12.18
C LYS A 56 1.87 -5.22 -11.61
N SER A 57 1.12 -6.32 -11.69
CA SER A 57 1.57 -7.60 -11.13
C SER A 57 2.88 -8.13 -11.75
N THR A 58 3.11 -7.86 -13.05
CA THR A 58 4.39 -8.21 -13.72
C THR A 58 5.54 -7.35 -13.20
N LEU A 59 5.31 -6.05 -12.99
CA LEU A 59 6.29 -5.15 -12.37
C LEU A 59 6.55 -5.53 -10.91
N MET A 60 5.52 -5.88 -10.14
CA MET A 60 5.65 -6.38 -8.78
C MET A 60 6.57 -7.59 -8.68
N ASN A 61 6.39 -8.60 -9.53
CA ASN A 61 7.31 -9.74 -9.61
C ASN A 61 8.77 -9.31 -9.88
N ALA A 62 8.96 -8.39 -10.82
CA ALA A 62 10.29 -7.89 -11.17
C ALA A 62 10.95 -7.14 -10.01
N LEU A 63 10.20 -6.28 -9.30
CA LEU A 63 10.67 -5.57 -8.11
C LEU A 63 11.00 -6.51 -6.95
N ILE A 64 10.15 -7.52 -6.69
CA ILE A 64 10.44 -8.56 -5.71
C ILE A 64 11.78 -9.22 -6.04
N GLY A 65 11.99 -9.64 -7.29
CA GLY A 65 13.25 -10.21 -7.74
C GLY A 65 14.46 -9.28 -7.51
N GLY A 66 14.33 -7.99 -7.85
CA GLY A 66 15.38 -6.99 -7.63
C GLY A 66 15.74 -6.81 -6.15
N TRP A 67 14.73 -6.66 -5.27
CA TRP A 67 14.97 -6.54 -3.83
C TRP A 67 15.55 -7.82 -3.22
N ARG A 68 15.08 -9.00 -3.62
CA ARG A 68 15.62 -10.27 -3.15
C ARG A 68 17.07 -10.49 -3.57
N LYS A 69 17.47 -10.08 -4.78
CA LYS A 69 18.89 -10.08 -5.21
C LYS A 69 19.78 -9.24 -4.28
N SER A 70 19.24 -8.16 -3.71
CA SER A 70 19.93 -7.34 -2.71
C SER A 70 19.80 -7.84 -1.25
N GLY A 71 19.21 -9.01 -1.03
CA GLY A 71 19.03 -9.62 0.30
C GLY A 71 17.83 -9.11 1.10
N ARG A 72 17.13 -8.05 0.65
CA ARG A 72 15.97 -7.44 1.34
C ARG A 72 14.78 -8.38 1.40
N ARG A 73 14.19 -8.59 2.58
CA ARG A 73 12.97 -9.38 2.77
C ARG A 73 11.76 -8.56 2.33
N VAL A 74 10.88 -9.17 1.53
CA VAL A 74 9.75 -8.50 0.89
C VAL A 74 8.43 -9.17 1.30
N ALA A 75 7.53 -8.40 1.88
CA ALA A 75 6.14 -8.78 2.05
C ALA A 75 5.27 -8.10 0.98
N CYS A 76 4.21 -8.77 0.57
CA CYS A 76 3.38 -8.41 -0.56
C CYS A 76 1.91 -8.51 -0.18
N ILE A 77 1.14 -7.45 -0.43
CA ILE A 77 -0.31 -7.44 -0.31
C ILE A 77 -0.91 -7.16 -1.70
N ALA A 78 -1.51 -8.17 -2.30
CA ALA A 78 -2.28 -8.01 -3.53
C ALA A 78 -3.74 -7.78 -3.16
N VAL A 79 -4.30 -6.64 -3.55
CA VAL A 79 -5.71 -6.32 -3.31
C VAL A 79 -6.49 -6.66 -4.57
N ASP A 80 -7.38 -7.65 -4.45
CA ASP A 80 -8.20 -8.20 -5.52
C ASP A 80 -9.64 -7.67 -5.44
N PRO A 81 -10.38 -7.57 -6.57
CA PRO A 81 -11.82 -7.36 -6.52
C PRO A 81 -12.51 -8.48 -5.72
N SER A 82 -13.60 -8.12 -5.05
CA SER A 82 -14.40 -9.06 -4.27
C SER A 82 -15.21 -9.99 -5.15
N SER A 83 -15.23 -11.28 -4.81
CA SER A 83 -16.14 -12.23 -5.41
C SER A 83 -17.58 -11.92 -5.00
N ARG A 84 -18.48 -11.67 -5.96
CA ARG A 84 -19.92 -11.48 -5.69
C ARG A 84 -20.60 -12.68 -5.01
N ARG A 85 -19.98 -13.87 -5.07
CA ARG A 85 -20.54 -15.10 -4.51
C ARG A 85 -20.04 -15.41 -3.10
N SER A 86 -18.77 -15.16 -2.82
CA SER A 86 -18.15 -15.51 -1.53
C SER A 86 -17.71 -14.32 -0.68
N GLY A 87 -17.73 -13.10 -1.22
CA GLY A 87 -17.22 -11.89 -0.54
C GLY A 87 -15.69 -11.85 -0.35
N GLY A 88 -14.99 -12.95 -0.61
CA GLY A 88 -13.54 -13.06 -0.54
C GLY A 88 -12.82 -12.57 -1.80
N ALA A 89 -11.50 -12.53 -1.75
CA ALA A 89 -10.65 -12.13 -2.88
C ALA A 89 -10.85 -13.09 -4.05
N LEU A 90 -11.01 -12.57 -5.26
CA LEU A 90 -10.77 -13.36 -6.46
C LEU A 90 -9.27 -13.67 -6.48
N LEU A 91 -8.87 -14.85 -6.01
CA LEU A 91 -7.48 -15.33 -5.81
C LEU A 91 -6.55 -15.25 -7.05
N GLY A 92 -6.97 -14.60 -8.13
CA GLY A 92 -6.30 -14.52 -9.41
C GLY A 92 -4.95 -13.82 -9.37
N ASP A 93 -4.69 -12.89 -8.44
CA ASP A 93 -3.40 -12.18 -8.46
C ASP A 93 -2.31 -12.92 -7.69
N ARG A 94 -2.65 -13.77 -6.71
CA ARG A 94 -1.66 -14.67 -6.09
C ARG A 94 -1.08 -15.68 -7.08
N THR A 95 -1.87 -16.14 -8.05
CA THR A 95 -1.38 -17.06 -9.09
C THR A 95 -0.54 -16.37 -10.16
N ARG A 96 -0.62 -15.04 -10.27
CA ARG A 96 0.23 -14.23 -11.15
C ARG A 96 1.60 -13.95 -10.55
N LEU A 97 1.77 -14.09 -9.24
CA LEU A 97 3.06 -13.90 -8.58
C LEU A 97 3.91 -15.16 -8.66
N SER A 98 5.03 -15.08 -9.40
CA SER A 98 5.99 -16.18 -9.53
C SER A 98 7.04 -16.04 -8.45
N THR A 99 6.72 -16.54 -7.26
CA THR A 99 7.62 -16.52 -6.09
C THR A 99 7.98 -17.94 -5.70
N ASP A 100 9.21 -18.15 -5.24
CA ASP A 100 9.63 -19.43 -4.66
C ASP A 100 8.93 -19.59 -3.29
N PRO A 101 8.06 -20.61 -3.11
CA PRO A 101 7.41 -20.87 -1.84
C PRO A 101 8.39 -21.05 -0.68
N GLU A 102 9.58 -21.58 -0.97
CA GLU A 102 10.62 -21.89 0.02
C GLU A 102 11.47 -20.67 0.41
N ASP A 103 11.47 -19.58 -0.39
CA ASP A 103 12.21 -18.35 -0.05
C ASP A 103 11.59 -17.68 1.17
N GLN A 104 12.15 -17.94 2.36
CA GLN A 104 11.68 -17.37 3.63
C GLN A 104 11.74 -15.85 3.70
N GLY A 105 12.42 -15.19 2.77
CA GLY A 105 12.44 -13.74 2.63
C GLY A 105 11.25 -13.15 1.86
N ILE A 106 10.33 -13.96 1.32
CA ILE A 106 9.14 -13.47 0.61
C ILE A 106 7.85 -13.93 1.30
N PHE A 107 6.92 -13.01 1.55
CA PHE A 107 5.57 -13.36 1.99
C PHE A 107 4.51 -12.67 1.13
N VAL A 108 3.51 -13.43 0.67
CA VAL A 108 2.42 -12.92 -0.18
C VAL A 108 1.07 -13.18 0.47
N ARG A 109 0.25 -12.14 0.60
CA ARG A 109 -1.14 -12.21 1.04
C ARG A 109 -2.05 -11.57 0.00
N SER A 110 -3.07 -12.29 -0.45
CA SER A 110 -4.19 -11.71 -1.19
C SER A 110 -5.25 -11.22 -0.22
N MET A 111 -5.80 -10.03 -0.50
CA MET A 111 -6.85 -9.38 0.27
C MET A 111 -7.98 -8.99 -0.68
N ALA A 112 -9.23 -9.09 -0.23
CA ALA A 112 -10.37 -8.61 -1.01
C ALA A 112 -10.52 -7.10 -0.80
N ALA A 113 -10.85 -6.34 -1.85
CA ALA A 113 -11.24 -4.94 -1.74
C ALA A 113 -12.50 -4.76 -0.85
N ARG A 114 -13.38 -5.77 -0.80
CA ARG A 114 -14.74 -5.79 -0.21
C ARG A 114 -15.68 -4.74 -0.85
N ASP A 115 -17.00 -4.81 -0.60
CA ASP A 115 -18.02 -3.93 -1.21
C ASP A 115 -17.96 -2.50 -0.63
N ARG A 116 -16.84 -1.82 -0.84
CA ARG A 116 -16.59 -0.49 -0.28
C ARG A 116 -16.86 0.63 -1.28
N LEU A 117 -17.55 1.65 -0.78
CA LEU A 117 -17.51 3.00 -1.32
C LEU A 117 -16.30 3.73 -0.69
N GLY A 118 -15.08 3.39 -1.13
CA GLY A 118 -13.81 4.01 -0.71
C GLY A 118 -13.05 3.28 0.42
N GLY A 119 -11.72 3.34 0.37
CA GLY A 119 -10.77 2.86 1.37
C GLY A 119 -10.35 1.39 1.22
N LEU A 120 -9.04 1.11 1.29
CA LEU A 120 -8.49 -0.25 1.48
C LEU A 120 -9.05 -0.92 2.73
N ALA A 121 -9.42 -2.20 2.64
CA ALA A 121 -10.00 -3.00 3.74
C ALA A 121 -9.30 -2.76 5.09
N GLY A 122 -10.02 -2.64 6.21
CA GLY A 122 -9.40 -2.45 7.54
C GLY A 122 -8.39 -3.54 7.87
N LEU A 123 -8.67 -4.76 7.39
CA LEU A 123 -7.75 -5.90 7.44
C LEU A 123 -6.48 -5.70 6.61
N THR A 124 -6.52 -4.96 5.49
CA THR A 124 -5.33 -4.60 4.70
C THR A 124 -4.40 -3.73 5.51
N VAL A 125 -4.92 -2.77 6.30
CA VAL A 125 -4.09 -1.93 7.18
C VAL A 125 -3.49 -2.74 8.32
N SER A 126 -4.28 -3.61 8.98
CA SER A 126 -3.75 -4.50 10.01
C SER A 126 -2.66 -5.43 9.47
N ALA A 127 -2.85 -5.99 8.27
CA ALA A 127 -1.85 -6.82 7.61
C ALA A 127 -0.59 -6.03 7.25
N MET A 128 -0.75 -4.83 6.67
CA MET A 128 0.35 -3.93 6.33
C MET A 128 1.17 -3.58 7.57
N VAL A 129 0.53 -3.18 8.67
CA VAL A 129 1.22 -2.81 9.92
C VAL A 129 2.03 -3.98 10.46
N LEU A 130 1.44 -5.19 10.48
CA LEU A 130 2.15 -6.37 10.94
C LEU A 130 3.34 -6.72 10.05
N MET A 131 3.17 -6.68 8.73
CA MET A 131 4.25 -6.93 7.78
C MET A 131 5.34 -5.86 7.85
N ARG A 132 4.96 -4.60 8.07
CA ARG A 132 5.88 -3.47 8.22
C ARG A 132 6.81 -3.65 9.42
N ALA A 133 6.37 -4.34 10.46
CA ALA A 133 7.20 -4.64 11.62
C ALA A 133 8.15 -5.86 11.43
N LEU A 134 7.99 -6.62 10.35
CA LEU A 134 8.66 -7.92 10.17
C LEU A 134 9.58 -8.00 8.94
N TYR A 135 9.35 -7.15 7.94
CA TYR A 135 10.06 -7.16 6.65
C TYR A 135 10.82 -5.86 6.40
N ASP A 136 11.59 -5.83 5.32
CA ASP A 136 12.37 -4.66 4.92
C ASP A 136 11.59 -3.82 3.88
N ILE A 137 10.74 -4.47 3.07
CA ILE A 137 9.81 -3.85 2.11
C ILE A 137 8.43 -4.47 2.27
N VAL A 138 7.39 -3.65 2.24
CA VAL A 138 5.99 -4.08 2.06
C VAL A 138 5.47 -3.49 0.75
N LEU A 139 5.21 -4.32 -0.26
CA LEU A 139 4.67 -3.89 -1.55
C LEU A 139 3.15 -4.17 -1.60
N ILE A 140 2.36 -3.14 -1.87
CA ILE A 140 0.90 -3.22 -1.94
C ILE A 140 0.45 -2.89 -3.37
N GLU A 141 -0.24 -3.82 -4.02
CA GLU A 141 -0.87 -3.60 -5.33
C GLU A 141 -2.38 -3.37 -5.16
N THR A 142 -2.91 -2.28 -5.72
CA THR A 142 -4.36 -2.03 -5.75
C THR A 142 -5.05 -2.70 -6.93
N VAL A 143 -6.37 -2.86 -6.79
CA VAL A 143 -7.23 -3.21 -7.92
C VAL A 143 -7.18 -2.07 -8.94
N GLY A 144 -6.86 -2.37 -10.20
CA GLY A 144 -6.76 -1.38 -11.26
C GLY A 144 -8.09 -0.76 -11.73
N VAL A 145 -9.19 -0.88 -10.97
CA VAL A 145 -10.49 -0.28 -11.33
C VAL A 145 -11.05 0.53 -10.15
N GLY A 146 -11.37 1.82 -10.39
CA GLY A 146 -12.36 2.56 -9.61
C GLY A 146 -11.84 3.80 -8.88
N GLN A 147 -12.15 3.89 -7.58
CA GLN A 147 -11.70 4.96 -6.65
C GLN A 147 -10.54 4.47 -5.76
N SER A 148 -10.19 3.18 -5.86
CA SER A 148 -9.16 2.50 -5.07
C SER A 148 -7.75 3.04 -5.32
N GLU A 149 -7.58 3.77 -6.43
CA GLU A 149 -6.34 4.34 -6.90
C GLU A 149 -5.82 5.42 -5.94
N THR A 150 -6.73 6.09 -5.22
CA THR A 150 -6.39 7.10 -4.21
C THR A 150 -6.16 6.49 -2.82
N ASP A 151 -6.81 5.37 -2.52
CA ASP A 151 -6.75 4.73 -1.20
C ASP A 151 -5.35 4.22 -0.83
N VAL A 152 -4.52 3.92 -1.84
CA VAL A 152 -3.15 3.43 -1.61
C VAL A 152 -2.29 4.47 -0.90
N ALA A 153 -2.56 5.76 -1.10
CA ALA A 153 -1.84 6.85 -0.42
C ALA A 153 -2.09 6.86 1.09
N GLY A 154 -3.24 6.33 1.53
CA GLY A 154 -3.58 6.21 2.94
C GLY A 154 -2.79 5.11 3.69
N VAL A 155 -2.00 4.29 2.99
CA VAL A 155 -1.28 3.16 3.62
C VAL A 155 0.19 3.04 3.21
N ALA A 156 0.61 3.73 2.14
CA ALA A 156 1.95 3.61 1.58
C ALA A 156 2.81 4.83 1.93
N ASP A 157 4.10 4.59 2.14
CA ASP A 157 5.10 5.66 2.29
C ASP A 157 5.47 6.23 0.91
N THR A 158 5.62 5.36 -0.09
CA THR A 158 5.90 5.72 -1.49
C THR A 158 4.80 5.16 -2.38
N VAL A 159 4.27 5.97 -3.29
CA VAL A 159 3.22 5.56 -4.24
C VAL A 159 3.79 5.58 -5.66
N LEU A 160 3.76 4.41 -6.29
CA LEU A 160 4.07 4.20 -7.70
C LEU A 160 2.79 4.28 -8.51
N PHE A 161 2.71 5.25 -9.42
CA PHE A 161 1.65 5.30 -10.43
C PHE A 161 2.16 4.71 -11.75
N CYS A 162 1.58 3.58 -12.14
CA CYS A 162 1.93 2.90 -13.37
C CYS A 162 1.13 3.48 -14.55
N VAL A 163 1.83 3.79 -15.63
CA VAL A 163 1.28 4.29 -16.90
C VAL A 163 1.68 3.34 -18.00
N GLN A 164 0.76 2.99 -18.90
CA GLN A 164 1.10 2.16 -20.07
C GLN A 164 1.18 3.01 -21.35
N PRO A 165 2.09 2.67 -22.27
CA PRO A 165 2.16 3.29 -23.58
C PRO A 165 0.85 3.13 -24.35
N GLY A 166 0.42 4.21 -25.03
CA GLY A 166 -0.72 4.17 -25.95
C GLY A 166 -2.11 4.13 -25.31
N SER A 167 -2.23 4.27 -23.99
CA SER A 167 -3.51 4.35 -23.29
C SER A 167 -3.86 5.80 -22.96
N GLY A 168 -4.95 6.31 -23.57
CA GLY A 168 -5.49 7.64 -23.24
C GLY A 168 -6.03 7.74 -21.82
N ASP A 169 -6.42 6.61 -21.23
CA ASP A 169 -6.99 6.53 -19.88
C ASP A 169 -5.99 7.02 -18.83
N SER A 170 -4.70 6.68 -18.97
CA SER A 170 -3.67 7.03 -17.97
C SER A 170 -3.53 8.55 -17.80
N LEU A 171 -3.64 9.31 -18.89
CA LEU A 171 -3.61 10.77 -18.86
C LEU A 171 -4.92 11.37 -18.35
N GLN A 172 -6.06 10.73 -18.63
CA GLN A 172 -7.34 11.15 -18.07
C GLN A 172 -7.36 10.96 -16.55
N PHE A 173 -6.80 9.87 -16.04
CA PHE A 173 -6.65 9.62 -14.60
C PHE A 173 -5.87 10.74 -13.91
N MET A 174 -4.71 11.13 -14.46
CA MET A 174 -3.93 12.23 -13.88
C MET A 174 -4.70 13.56 -13.89
N LYS A 175 -5.49 13.83 -14.92
CA LYS A 175 -6.37 15.00 -15.00
C LYS A 175 -7.57 14.97 -14.04
N ALA A 176 -7.88 13.81 -13.46
CA ALA A 176 -9.00 13.63 -12.53
C ALA A 176 -8.60 13.77 -11.04
N GLY A 177 -7.47 14.41 -10.75
CA GLY A 177 -6.98 14.63 -9.37
C GLY A 177 -5.96 13.59 -8.88
N ILE A 178 -5.60 12.59 -9.70
CA ILE A 178 -4.56 11.60 -9.34
C ILE A 178 -3.15 12.17 -9.51
N ALA A 179 -2.96 13.28 -10.25
CA ALA A 179 -1.64 13.87 -10.47
C ALA A 179 -0.89 14.29 -9.20
N GLU A 180 -1.61 14.53 -8.10
CA GLU A 180 -1.05 14.96 -6.81
C GLU A 180 -0.61 13.76 -5.92
N ILE A 181 -0.94 12.54 -6.33
CA ILE A 181 -0.77 11.32 -5.51
C ILE A 181 0.58 10.61 -5.70
N PRO A 182 1.14 10.47 -6.92
CA PRO A 182 2.34 9.67 -7.10
C PRO A 182 3.58 10.34 -6.54
N HIS A 183 4.39 9.54 -5.87
CA HIS A 183 5.75 9.91 -5.49
C HIS A 183 6.74 9.51 -6.59
N VAL A 184 6.39 8.51 -7.40
CA VAL A 184 7.13 8.07 -8.60
C VAL A 184 6.11 7.67 -9.67
N VAL A 185 6.34 8.09 -10.92
CA VAL A 185 5.55 7.61 -12.06
C VAL A 185 6.38 6.62 -12.87
N VAL A 186 5.79 5.47 -13.18
CA VAL A 186 6.42 4.38 -13.91
C VAL A 186 5.70 4.16 -15.23
N VAL A 187 6.32 4.55 -16.34
CA VAL A 187 5.87 4.13 -17.67
C VAL A 187 6.32 2.69 -17.87
N THR A 188 5.37 1.76 -17.78
CA THR A 188 5.61 0.34 -17.98
C THR A 188 5.79 0.00 -19.45
N LYS A 189 6.13 -1.26 -19.77
CA LYS A 189 6.27 -1.78 -21.14
C LYS A 189 7.21 -0.90 -21.99
N ALA A 190 8.33 -0.47 -21.40
CA ALA A 190 9.33 0.37 -22.08
C ALA A 190 9.90 -0.29 -23.36
N ASP A 191 9.75 -1.60 -23.49
CA ASP A 191 10.03 -2.37 -24.70
C ASP A 191 9.19 -1.98 -25.93
N MET A 192 8.13 -1.17 -25.75
CA MET A 192 7.36 -0.52 -26.83
C MET A 192 8.03 0.75 -27.38
N GLU A 193 9.24 1.07 -26.93
CA GLU A 193 10.15 2.09 -27.46
C GLU A 193 9.48 3.46 -27.65
N GLN A 194 9.23 3.88 -28.91
CA GLN A 194 8.68 5.20 -29.21
C GLN A 194 7.34 5.46 -28.54
N ALA A 195 6.50 4.43 -28.36
CA ALA A 195 5.23 4.57 -27.66
C ALA A 195 5.45 4.87 -26.17
N ALA A 196 6.44 4.24 -25.54
CA ALA A 196 6.78 4.48 -24.14
C ALA A 196 7.40 5.87 -23.96
N GLN A 197 8.27 6.28 -24.88
CA GLN A 197 8.85 7.63 -24.85
C GLN A 197 7.77 8.72 -25.00
N ARG A 198 6.77 8.53 -25.86
CA ARG A 198 5.63 9.45 -25.96
C ARG A 198 4.83 9.51 -24.66
N ALA A 199 4.47 8.37 -24.08
CA ALA A 199 3.75 8.33 -22.81
C ALA A 199 4.53 9.02 -21.68
N ARG A 200 5.84 8.85 -21.62
CA ARG A 200 6.70 9.57 -20.68
C ARG A 200 6.64 11.09 -20.87
N SER A 201 6.74 11.56 -22.11
CA SER A 201 6.62 12.99 -22.43
C SER A 201 5.25 13.55 -22.04
N ASP A 202 4.18 12.80 -22.30
CA ASP A 202 2.82 13.22 -21.94
C ASP A 202 2.66 13.31 -20.41
N VAL A 203 3.23 12.36 -19.67
CA VAL A 203 3.22 12.38 -18.20
C VAL A 203 3.98 13.58 -17.65
N LEU A 204 5.18 13.84 -18.16
CA LEU A 204 5.99 15.01 -17.76
C LEU A 204 5.22 16.31 -18.01
N GLY A 205 4.55 16.43 -19.15
CA GLY A 205 3.71 17.58 -19.47
C GLY A 205 2.54 17.74 -18.49
N ALA A 206 1.88 16.64 -18.12
CA ALA A 206 0.78 16.67 -17.18
C ALA A 206 1.20 17.04 -15.74
N LEU A 207 2.34 16.51 -15.26
CA LEU A 207 2.88 16.86 -13.94
C LEU A 207 3.29 18.33 -13.88
N SER A 208 3.90 18.86 -14.95
CA SER A 208 4.29 20.28 -15.04
C SER A 208 3.08 21.23 -14.95
N LEU A 209 1.91 20.81 -15.46
CA LEU A 209 0.67 21.59 -15.40
C LEU A 209 -0.05 21.49 -14.05
N GLY A 210 0.18 20.40 -13.31
CA GLY A 210 -0.47 20.14 -12.03
C GLY A 210 0.07 20.96 -10.85
N GLY A 211 1.20 21.67 -11.02
CA GLY A 211 1.77 22.57 -10.00
C GLY A 211 2.27 21.91 -8.72
N ALA A 212 2.13 20.58 -8.59
CA ALA A 212 2.53 19.79 -7.43
C ALA A 212 4.01 19.37 -7.44
N ASP A 213 4.68 19.47 -8.60
CA ASP A 213 6.07 19.01 -8.73
C ASP A 213 7.03 19.91 -7.94
N GLY A 214 7.73 19.33 -6.95
CA GLY A 214 8.69 20.05 -6.13
C GLY A 214 8.12 20.98 -5.06
N ALA A 215 6.79 21.11 -4.93
CA ALA A 215 6.17 22.01 -3.94
C ALA A 215 6.59 21.69 -2.50
N ASP A 216 6.73 20.40 -2.20
CA ASP A 216 7.17 19.89 -0.90
C ASP A 216 8.67 19.57 -0.86
N GLY A 217 9.42 19.89 -1.91
CA GLY A 217 10.86 19.58 -2.03
C GLY A 217 11.18 18.19 -2.61
N TRP A 218 10.17 17.43 -3.03
CA TRP A 218 10.34 16.21 -3.82
C TRP A 218 9.88 16.44 -5.27
N THR A 219 10.77 16.15 -6.21
CA THR A 219 10.45 16.17 -7.65
C THR A 219 10.09 14.75 -8.07
N VAL A 220 8.89 14.56 -8.62
CA VAL A 220 8.35 13.23 -8.95
C VAL A 220 9.08 12.67 -10.18
N PRO A 221 9.91 11.62 -10.05
CA PRO A 221 10.61 11.07 -11.21
C PRO A 221 9.64 10.28 -12.10
N VAL A 222 9.78 10.47 -13.41
CA VAL A 222 9.06 9.69 -14.44
C VAL A 222 10.03 8.73 -15.12
N LEU A 223 9.98 7.48 -14.70
CA LEU A 223 10.88 6.40 -15.15
C LEU A 223 10.18 5.50 -16.17
N MET A 224 10.97 4.88 -17.05
CA MET A 224 10.51 3.87 -17.99
C MET A 224 11.06 2.50 -17.57
N VAL A 225 10.19 1.50 -17.51
CA VAL A 225 10.56 0.14 -17.09
C VAL A 225 10.00 -0.88 -18.07
N SER A 226 10.83 -1.86 -18.44
CA SER A 226 10.38 -3.09 -19.09
C SER A 226 10.59 -4.27 -18.15
N SER A 227 9.52 -4.73 -17.51
CA SER A 227 9.57 -5.94 -16.68
C SER A 227 9.93 -7.19 -17.51
N LEU A 228 9.62 -7.19 -18.81
CA LEU A 228 9.97 -8.28 -19.73
C LEU A 228 11.48 -8.34 -19.98
N ARG A 229 12.09 -7.20 -20.30
CA ARG A 229 13.55 -7.11 -20.57
C ARG A 229 14.39 -6.98 -19.31
N GLN A 230 13.75 -6.77 -18.16
CA GLN A 230 14.40 -6.42 -16.88
C GLN A 230 15.15 -5.08 -16.94
N ASP A 231 14.72 -4.17 -17.82
CA ASP A 231 15.33 -2.86 -18.02
C ASP A 231 14.64 -1.79 -17.15
N GLY A 232 15.44 -0.88 -16.56
CA GLY A 232 14.91 0.23 -15.75
C GLY A 232 14.61 -0.11 -14.28
N LEU A 233 14.73 -1.37 -13.88
CA LEU A 233 14.35 -1.85 -12.54
C LEU A 233 15.27 -1.31 -11.44
N ASP A 234 16.58 -1.29 -11.67
CA ASP A 234 17.53 -0.80 -10.67
C ASP A 234 17.35 0.71 -10.44
N GLN A 235 17.07 1.47 -11.50
CA GLN A 235 16.76 2.90 -11.38
C GLN A 235 15.44 3.13 -10.62
N LEU A 236 14.43 2.29 -10.85
CA LEU A 236 13.17 2.37 -10.10
C LEU A 236 13.37 2.05 -8.62
N ILE A 237 14.13 1.00 -8.30
CA ILE A 237 14.46 0.65 -6.92
C ILE A 237 15.24 1.79 -6.25
N ALA A 238 16.22 2.37 -6.93
CA ALA A 238 16.97 3.52 -6.42
C ALA A 238 16.04 4.72 -6.15
N ALA A 239 15.12 5.05 -7.05
CA ALA A 239 14.18 6.15 -6.85
C ALA A 239 13.24 5.92 -5.65
N ILE A 240 12.84 4.67 -5.39
CA ILE A 240 12.07 4.30 -4.20
C ILE A 240 12.90 4.50 -2.92
N ASP A 241 14.16 4.07 -2.94
CA ASP A 241 15.08 4.22 -1.82
C ASP A 241 15.41 5.70 -1.56
N ASP A 242 15.56 6.51 -2.61
CA ASP A 242 15.76 7.97 -2.54
C ASP A 242 14.54 8.66 -1.92
N HIS A 243 13.32 8.26 -2.28
CA HIS A 243 12.10 8.83 -1.68
C HIS A 243 11.99 8.47 -0.19
N ARG A 244 12.33 7.23 0.17
CA ARG A 244 12.43 6.83 1.59
C ARG A 244 13.40 7.74 2.34
N ALA A 245 14.59 7.96 1.80
CA ALA A 245 15.61 8.81 2.42
C ALA A 245 15.14 10.27 2.56
N PHE A 246 14.43 10.79 1.55
CA PHE A 246 13.81 12.12 1.60
C PHE A 246 12.79 12.24 2.75
N LEU A 247 11.92 11.23 2.92
CA LEU A 247 10.93 11.21 4.00
C LEU A 247 11.58 11.07 5.39
N GLU A 248 12.63 10.26 5.52
CA GLU A 248 13.35 10.05 6.78
C GLU A 248 14.15 11.29 7.19
N GLY A 249 14.83 11.96 6.25
CA GLY A 249 15.73 13.08 6.53
C GLY A 249 15.07 14.34 7.10
N SER A 250 13.74 14.41 7.09
CA SER A 250 12.97 15.60 7.54
C SER A 250 11.85 15.27 8.52
N GLY A 251 11.78 14.05 9.07
CA GLY A 251 10.71 13.62 9.96
C GLY A 251 9.36 13.35 9.26
N ARG A 252 9.24 13.72 7.98
CA ARG A 252 8.04 13.56 7.15
C ARG A 252 7.48 12.14 7.15
N LEU A 253 8.34 11.12 7.23
CA LEU A 253 7.88 9.73 7.29
C LEU A 253 6.99 9.47 8.51
N VAL A 254 7.39 10.00 9.67
CA VAL A 254 6.64 9.83 10.92
C VAL A 254 5.33 10.58 10.85
N ASP A 255 5.36 11.83 10.38
CA ASP A 255 4.17 12.67 10.24
C ASP A 255 3.17 12.09 9.23
N ALA A 256 3.65 11.62 8.07
CA ALA A 256 2.83 10.98 7.05
C ALA A 256 2.16 9.72 7.60
N ARG A 257 2.90 8.83 8.26
CA ARG A 257 2.36 7.61 8.88
C ARG A 257 1.37 7.91 10.01
N HIS A 258 1.58 9.00 10.75
CA HIS A 258 0.66 9.46 11.77
C HIS A 258 -0.65 9.97 11.15
N GLY A 259 -0.57 10.79 10.10
CA GLY A 259 -1.74 11.25 9.35
C GLY A 259 -2.55 10.09 8.73
N GLN A 260 -1.85 9.10 8.16
CA GLN A 260 -2.44 7.86 7.66
C GLN A 260 -3.19 7.10 8.76
N ALA A 261 -2.58 6.96 9.95
CA ALA A 261 -3.19 6.29 11.09
C ALA A 261 -4.45 7.02 11.61
N ALA A 262 -4.41 8.34 11.68
CA ALA A 262 -5.54 9.17 12.08
C ALA A 262 -6.70 9.09 11.07
N LEU A 263 -6.40 9.14 9.78
CA LEU A 263 -7.39 8.96 8.72
C LEU A 263 -8.02 7.57 8.79
N TRP A 264 -7.21 6.53 8.94
CA TRP A 264 -7.70 5.15 9.08
C TRP A 264 -8.61 4.99 10.29
N LEU A 265 -8.29 5.58 11.45
CA LEU A 265 -9.14 5.53 12.63
C LEU A 265 -10.53 6.11 12.34
N CYS A 266 -10.59 7.28 11.69
CA CYS A 266 -11.84 7.90 11.28
C CYS A 266 -12.64 6.99 10.33
N GLU A 267 -12.00 6.44 9.31
CA GLU A 267 -12.69 5.55 8.36
C GLU A 267 -13.14 4.24 9.02
N ALA A 268 -12.37 3.66 9.94
CA ALA A 268 -12.76 2.47 10.68
C ALA A 268 -13.98 2.69 11.57
N VAL A 269 -14.08 3.84 12.25
CA VAL A 269 -15.27 4.21 13.02
C VAL A 269 -16.47 4.43 12.09
N ARG A 270 -16.28 5.12 10.96
CA ARG A 270 -17.34 5.36 9.98
C ARG A 270 -17.85 4.05 9.38
N GLU A 271 -16.97 3.11 9.09
CA GLU A 271 -17.32 1.80 8.57
C GLU A 271 -18.21 1.02 9.54
N ARG A 272 -17.82 0.99 10.83
CA ARG A 272 -18.55 0.19 11.83
C ARG A 272 -19.83 0.85 12.30
N TRP A 273 -19.83 2.17 12.48
CA TRP A 273 -20.91 2.89 13.18
C TRP A 273 -21.62 3.93 12.31
N GLY A 274 -21.23 4.06 11.04
CA GLY A 274 -21.80 5.03 10.12
C GLY A 274 -21.49 6.49 10.49
N ARG A 275 -22.18 7.40 9.80
CA ARG A 275 -22.05 8.86 10.05
C ARG A 275 -22.50 9.26 11.45
N GLU A 276 -23.54 8.59 11.98
CA GLU A 276 -24.04 8.80 13.34
C GLU A 276 -22.98 8.45 14.38
N GLY A 277 -22.29 7.32 14.18
CA GLY A 277 -21.19 6.89 15.03
C GLY A 277 -20.04 7.87 15.11
N ILE A 278 -19.65 8.47 13.98
CA ILE A 278 -18.62 9.52 13.95
C ILE A 278 -18.99 10.70 14.84
N ARG A 279 -20.23 11.21 14.72
CA ARG A 279 -20.67 12.34 15.55
C ARG A 279 -20.73 11.95 17.03
N ARG A 280 -21.18 10.73 17.35
CA ARG A 280 -21.22 10.22 18.74
C ARG A 280 -19.83 9.96 19.31
N ALA A 281 -18.85 9.61 18.47
CA ALA A 281 -17.47 9.40 18.91
C ALA A 281 -16.82 10.70 19.41
N GLY A 282 -17.31 11.87 18.99
CA GLY A 282 -16.74 13.15 19.37
C GLY A 282 -15.32 13.27 18.80
N ASP A 283 -14.33 13.52 19.65
CA ASP A 283 -12.95 13.68 19.23
C ASP A 283 -12.29 12.34 18.83
N LEU A 284 -11.94 12.24 17.55
CA LEU A 284 -11.20 11.12 16.94
C LEU A 284 -9.74 11.49 16.65
N SER A 285 -9.22 12.55 17.28
CA SER A 285 -7.79 12.85 17.23
C SER A 285 -6.97 11.64 17.70
N LEU A 286 -5.85 11.43 17.02
CA LEU A 286 -4.83 10.47 17.41
C LEU A 286 -3.63 11.27 17.93
N PRO A 287 -3.32 11.22 19.23
CA PRO A 287 -2.11 11.84 19.76
C PRO A 287 -0.83 11.23 19.18
N PRO A 288 0.27 12.01 19.06
CA PRO A 288 1.56 11.47 18.64
C PRO A 288 1.99 10.30 19.53
N GLY A 289 2.41 9.20 18.89
CA GLY A 289 2.84 7.98 19.59
C GLY A 289 1.71 7.07 20.09
N GLU A 290 0.44 7.47 19.98
CA GLU A 290 -0.69 6.57 20.28
C GLU A 290 -0.97 5.65 19.09
N SER A 291 -1.27 4.38 19.39
CA SER A 291 -1.66 3.41 18.36
C SER A 291 -3.11 3.62 17.93
N PRO A 292 -3.41 3.64 16.62
CA PRO A 292 -4.78 3.78 16.16
C PRO A 292 -5.66 2.57 16.52
N PHE A 293 -5.08 1.40 16.78
CA PHE A 293 -5.83 0.17 17.08
C PHE A 293 -6.41 0.19 18.51
N SER A 294 -5.60 0.50 19.52
CA SER A 294 -6.08 0.72 20.89
C SER A 294 -7.07 1.88 20.98
N ARG A 295 -6.83 2.96 20.23
CA ARG A 295 -7.77 4.08 20.15
C ARG A 295 -9.11 3.64 19.57
N LEU A 296 -9.10 2.89 18.47
CA LEU A 296 -10.31 2.34 17.86
C LEU A 296 -11.06 1.40 18.82
N ALA A 297 -10.35 0.51 19.52
CA ALA A 297 -10.95 -0.40 20.49
C ALA A 297 -11.69 0.37 21.60
N THR A 298 -11.07 1.41 22.15
CA THR A 298 -11.66 2.28 23.18
C THR A 298 -12.93 2.98 22.66
N VAL A 299 -12.87 3.53 21.44
CA VAL A 299 -14.02 4.17 20.79
C VAL A 299 -15.15 3.17 20.57
N ASN A 300 -14.84 1.96 20.10
CA ASN A 300 -15.81 0.90 19.85
C ASN A 300 -16.51 0.44 21.13
N THR A 301 -15.79 0.26 22.24
CA THR A 301 -16.41 -0.09 23.52
C THR A 301 -17.37 1.00 23.98
N ARG A 302 -16.95 2.28 23.92
CA ARG A 302 -17.81 3.41 24.32
C ARG A 302 -19.06 3.53 23.45
N LEU A 303 -18.93 3.34 22.13
CA LEU A 303 -20.08 3.42 21.21
C LEU A 303 -21.00 2.20 21.31
N GLY A 304 -20.48 1.01 21.62
CA GLY A 304 -21.28 -0.20 21.79
C GLY A 304 -22.04 -0.27 23.11
N CYS A 305 -21.62 0.46 24.13
CA CYS A 305 -22.33 0.58 25.40
C CYS A 305 -23.42 1.66 25.41
N ALA A 306 -23.54 2.46 24.35
CA ALA A 306 -24.42 3.62 24.27
C ALA A 306 -25.50 3.47 23.18
#